data_AF-W4DPK4-F1
#
_entry.id   AF-W4DPK4-F1
#
_cell.length_a   1.000
_cell.length_b   1.000
_cell.length_c   1.000
_cell.angle_alpha   90.00
_cell.angle_beta   90.00
_cell.angle_gamma   90.00
#
_symmetry.space_group_name_H-M   'P 1'
#
loop_
_entity.id
_entity.type
_entity.pdbx_description
1 polymer ?
#
loop_
_entity_poly.entity_id
_entity_poly.type
_entity_poly.pdbx_seq_one_letter_code
_entity_poly.pdbx_strand_id
1 'polypeptide(L)' 'MKVGIYMSKNKRGKALYTTPSRARGTCPICGSTRIKLLYFGKGPEGEKLTVCKKCDGKQQQAV' A
#
# COMPACT_ATOMS: atom_id res chain seq x y z
N MET A 1 2.04 26.84 -12.64
CA MET A 1 2.15 25.37 -12.76
C MET A 1 1.29 24.71 -11.68
N LYS A 2 0.06 24.29 -11.99
CA LYS A 2 -0.81 23.56 -11.06
C LYS A 2 -0.46 22.07 -11.15
N VAL A 3 0.34 21.56 -10.22
CA VAL A 3 0.54 20.12 -10.04
C VAL A 3 -0.75 19.56 -9.45
N GLY A 4 -1.72 19.22 -10.31
CA GLY A 4 -2.87 18.44 -9.90
C GLY A 4 -2.36 17.10 -9.39
N ILE A 5 -2.62 16.79 -8.12
CA ILE A 5 -2.28 15.51 -7.49
C ILE A 5 -3.13 14.44 -8.19
N TYR A 6 -2.65 13.96 -9.34
CA TYR A 6 -3.27 12.88 -10.07
C TYR A 6 -3.05 11.59 -9.29
N MET A 7 -4.04 11.24 -8.46
CA MET A 7 -4.10 9.92 -7.84
C MET A 7 -4.01 8.86 -8.93
N SER A 8 -2.90 8.11 -8.93
CA SER A 8 -2.68 6.97 -9.83
C SER A 8 -3.95 6.10 -9.93
N LYS A 9 -4.40 5.87 -11.17
CA LYS A 9 -5.62 5.08 -11.48
C LYS A 9 -5.52 3.65 -10.92
N ASN A 10 -4.32 3.16 -10.64
CA ASN A 10 -4.04 1.81 -10.16
C ASN A 10 -4.58 1.56 -8.74
N LYS A 11 -4.89 2.62 -7.97
CA LYS A 11 -5.49 2.52 -6.63
C LYS A 11 -7.02 2.52 -6.65
N ARG A 12 -7.65 2.64 -7.83
CA ARG A 12 -9.12 2.71 -7.98
C ARG A 12 -9.74 1.34 -8.14
N GLY A 13 -11.01 1.21 -7.74
CA GLY A 13 -11.76 -0.04 -7.65
C GLY A 13 -11.63 -0.98 -8.86
N LYS A 14 -11.67 -0.45 -10.10
CA LYS A 14 -11.59 -1.26 -11.32
C LYS A 14 -10.28 -2.05 -11.44
N ALA A 15 -9.14 -1.45 -11.08
CA ALA A 15 -7.83 -2.11 -11.09
C ALA A 15 -7.67 -3.12 -9.93
N LEU A 16 -8.50 -3.01 -8.90
CA LEU A 16 -8.51 -3.96 -7.77
C LEU A 16 -9.32 -5.21 -8.08
N TYR A 17 -10.21 -5.19 -9.07
CA TYR A 17 -10.95 -6.40 -9.44
C TYR A 17 -10.07 -7.45 -10.11
N THR A 18 -8.97 -7.02 -10.74
CA THR A 18 -8.03 -7.90 -11.44
C THR A 18 -6.94 -8.44 -10.51
N THR A 19 -6.81 -7.94 -9.28
CA THR A 19 -5.84 -8.43 -8.31
C THR A 19 -6.42 -9.54 -7.44
N PRO A 20 -5.62 -10.56 -7.09
CA PRO A 20 -6.09 -11.63 -6.21
C PRO A 20 -6.59 -11.05 -4.89
N SER A 21 -7.72 -11.56 -4.41
CA SER A 21 -8.41 -11.09 -3.20
C SER A 21 -8.71 -9.59 -3.16
N ARG A 22 -8.79 -8.92 -4.31
CA ARG A 22 -8.99 -7.47 -4.44
C ARG A 22 -7.92 -6.63 -3.73
N ALA A 23 -6.68 -7.11 -3.76
CA ALA A 23 -5.51 -6.58 -3.05
C ALA A 23 -5.69 -6.52 -1.52
N ARG A 24 -6.57 -7.37 -0.97
CA ARG A 24 -6.76 -7.49 0.48
C ARG A 24 -5.78 -8.51 1.04
N GLY A 25 -5.06 -8.11 2.06
CA GLY A 25 -4.10 -8.97 2.76
C GLY A 25 -3.83 -8.47 4.18
N THR A 26 -2.71 -8.93 4.73
CA THR A 26 -2.21 -8.51 6.04
C THR A 26 -1.11 -7.48 5.85
N CYS A 27 -1.22 -6.32 6.51
CA CYS A 27 -0.20 -5.28 6.42
C CYS A 27 1.06 -5.70 7.21
N PRO A 28 2.26 -5.69 6.60
CA PRO A 28 3.48 -6.10 7.29
C PRO A 28 3.94 -5.10 8.36
N ILE A 29 3.49 -3.84 8.31
CA ILE A 29 3.86 -2.79 9.28
C ILE A 29 2.95 -2.79 10.52
N CYS A 30 1.64 -2.92 10.33
CA CYS A 30 0.66 -2.73 11.42
C CYS A 30 -0.17 -3.98 11.73
N GLY A 31 0.07 -5.11 11.06
CA GLY A 31 -0.66 -6.37 11.27
C GLY A 31 -2.14 -6.33 10.87
N SER A 32 -2.64 -5.24 10.29
CA SER A 32 -4.06 -5.14 9.89
C SER A 32 -4.41 -6.19 8.83
N THR A 33 -5.40 -7.03 9.11
CA THR A 33 -5.87 -8.09 8.21
C THR A 33 -7.03 -7.63 7.31
N ARG A 34 -7.24 -8.30 6.17
CA ARG A 34 -8.28 -7.99 5.16
C ARG A 34 -8.27 -6.53 4.64
N ILE A 35 -7.13 -5.85 4.73
CA ILE A 35 -6.96 -4.45 4.31
C ILE A 35 -6.31 -4.35 2.93
N LYS A 36 -6.62 -3.28 2.18
CA LYS A 36 -6.01 -3.01 0.88
C LYS A 36 -4.53 -2.67 1.01
N LEU A 37 -3.67 -3.53 0.45
CA LEU A 37 -2.23 -3.32 0.33
C LEU A 37 -1.95 -2.70 -1.04
N LEU A 38 -1.98 -1.37 -1.13
CA LEU A 38 -1.85 -0.62 -2.39
C LEU A 38 -0.87 0.54 -2.30
N TYR A 39 -0.31 0.73 -1.12
CA TYR A 39 0.60 1.80 -0.81
C TYR A 39 1.99 1.21 -0.64
N PHE A 40 3.01 2.05 -0.71
CA PHE A 40 4.39 1.59 -0.59
C PHE A 40 4.95 2.06 0.74
N GLY A 41 5.49 1.12 1.49
CA GLY A 41 6.32 1.36 2.66
C GLY A 41 7.76 0.98 2.36
N LYS A 42 8.66 1.35 3.27
CA LYS A 42 10.05 0.88 3.24
C LYS A 42 10.20 -0.23 4.27
N GLY A 43 10.73 -1.37 3.83
CA GLY A 43 11.19 -2.43 4.71
C GLY A 43 12.46 -2.04 5.47
N PRO A 44 12.90 -2.89 6.41
CA PRO A 44 14.12 -2.66 7.20
C PRO A 44 15.38 -2.62 6.32
N GLU A 45 15.42 -3.38 5.23
CA GLU A 45 16.54 -3.42 4.28
C GLU A 45 16.38 -2.42 3.12
N GLY A 46 15.40 -1.51 3.21
CA GLY A 46 15.11 -0.53 2.15
C GLY A 46 14.27 -1.08 0.99
N GLU A 47 13.81 -2.33 1.07
CA GLU A 47 12.89 -2.91 0.08
C GLU A 47 11.53 -2.18 0.06
N LYS A 48 10.92 -2.06 -1.12
CA LYS A 48 9.57 -1.48 -1.28
C LYS A 48 8.52 -2.51 -0.92
N LEU A 49 7.93 -2.38 0.27
CA LEU A 49 6.86 -3.26 0.73
C LEU A 49 5.50 -2.70 0.34
N THR A 50 4.58 -3.60 -0.02
CA THR A 50 3.19 -3.21 -0.28
C THR A 50 2.42 -3.17 1.04
N VAL A 51 1.98 -1.98 1.42
CA VAL A 51 1.40 -1.69 2.74
C VAL A 51 -0.01 -1.10 2.64
N CYS A 52 -0.69 -1.06 3.78
CA CYS A 52 -2.01 -0.47 3.85
C CYS A 52 -1.98 1.07 3.81
N LYS A 53 -3.14 1.69 3.51
CA LYS A 53 -3.28 3.15 3.48
C LYS A 53 -2.81 3.86 4.76
N LYS A 54 -2.97 3.23 5.92
CA LYS A 54 -2.56 3.80 7.22
C LYS A 54 -1.05 3.84 7.40
N CYS A 55 -0.33 3.04 6.62
CA CYS A 55 1.12 2.90 6.64
C CYS A 55 1.78 3.52 5.41
N ASP A 56 1.03 4.29 4.62
CA ASP A 56 1.59 5.01 3.47
C ASP A 56 2.70 5.95 3.92
N GLY A 57 3.91 5.76 3.38
CA GLY A 57 5.10 6.51 3.81
C GLY A 57 5.67 6.11 5.16
N LYS A 58 5.12 5.10 5.85
CA LYS A 58 5.73 4.54 7.07
C LYS A 58 6.83 3.56 6.71
N GLN A 59 7.85 3.54 7.56
CA GLN A 59 8.92 2.56 7.50
C GLN A 59 8.60 1.44 8.47
N GLN A 60 8.88 0.20 8.07
CA GLN A 60 8.85 -0.93 8.97
C GLN A 60 10.06 -0.78 9.90
N GLN A 61 9.80 -0.50 11.17
CA GLN A 61 10.85 -0.44 12.18
C GLN A 61 11.34 -1.88 12.40
N ALA A 62 12.62 -2.12 12.15
CA ALA A 62 13.29 -3.32 12.63
C ALA A 62 13.19 -3.28 14.17
N VAL A 63 12.41 -4.20 14.72
CA VAL A 63 12.45 -4.51 16.16
C VAL A 63 13.68 -5.37 16.40
#